data_AF-A0A962G2J7-F1
#
_entry.id   AF-A0A962G2J7-F1
#
_cell.length_a   1.000
_cell.length_b   1.000
_cell.length_c   1.000
_cell.angle_alpha   90.00
_cell.angle_beta   90.00
_cell.angle_gamma   90.00
#
_symmetry.space_group_name_H-M   'P 1'
#
loop_
_entity.id
_entity.type
_entity.pdbx_description
1 polymer ?
#
loop_
_entity_poly.entity_id
_entity_poly.type
_entity_poly.pdbx_seq_one_letter_code
_entity_poly.pdbx_strand_id
1 'polypeptide(L)'
;MPHNTPDLLLTHARLVTLSDDAGYGLIDDGALACREGRIVWIGPSAQVPTMLRDAHEVHDCAGMLVTPALIDCHTHLVFGGDRAGEFEQRLLGVSYEDIARQGGGIVSSVRATRAASEDALLDLALARARALMADGVATLEIKSGYGLELDSELRMLRVARRVGEVLGITVKTTFLAAHAVPPEFAGRADDYIAHVCETLLPAAHAEGLVDAVDAFCERIGFTPQQTARVFAAARALGLPVKLHADQLSDSDGAALVASFDGLSADHVEYSSEDGVRMMAAHGSTAVLLPGAFLCLRETRVPPIEQFRAHGVPMAVATDANPGTSPLLSVRLAMALACIQFRLSPEESLRGATCHAARALGLSDRGRLVVGQRADIAVWRARQPAELCYWLGGDLLEGLYVNARRAH
;
A
#
# COMPACT_ATOMS: atom_id res chain seq x y z
N MET A 1 -12.55 4.64 -40.68
CA MET A 1 -11.73 5.28 -39.63
C MET A 1 -12.20 4.65 -38.33
N PRO A 2 -11.40 3.87 -37.59
CA PRO A 2 -11.84 3.42 -36.28
C PRO A 2 -12.10 4.67 -35.43
N HIS A 3 -13.25 4.70 -34.77
CA HIS A 3 -13.74 5.88 -34.07
C HIS A 3 -12.76 6.29 -32.97
N ASN A 4 -12.19 7.49 -33.11
CA ASN A 4 -11.21 8.11 -32.21
C ASN A 4 -11.89 8.73 -30.98
N THR A 5 -12.98 8.13 -30.52
CA THR A 5 -13.85 8.63 -29.45
C THR A 5 -13.13 8.47 -28.10
N PRO A 6 -13.02 9.51 -27.25
CA PRO A 6 -12.49 9.36 -25.90
C PRO A 6 -13.34 8.42 -25.05
N ASP A 7 -12.72 7.73 -24.09
CA ASP A 7 -13.41 6.85 -23.15
C ASP A 7 -14.22 7.66 -22.14
N LEU A 8 -13.59 8.69 -21.57
CA LEU A 8 -14.10 9.48 -20.44
C LEU A 8 -13.76 10.95 -20.63
N LEU A 9 -14.69 11.83 -20.32
CA LEU A 9 -14.47 13.26 -20.14
C LEU A 9 -15.08 13.69 -18.80
N LEU A 10 -14.23 14.19 -17.90
CA LEU A 10 -14.68 14.88 -16.68
C LEU A 10 -14.63 16.39 -16.95
N THR A 11 -15.68 17.13 -16.60
CA THR A 11 -15.74 18.60 -16.75
C THR A 11 -16.13 19.29 -15.46
N HIS A 12 -15.85 20.59 -15.37
CA HIS A 12 -16.24 21.44 -14.24
C HIS A 12 -15.78 20.92 -12.89
N ALA A 13 -14.60 20.28 -12.86
CA ALA A 13 -14.00 19.74 -11.65
C ALA A 13 -13.03 20.73 -11.01
N ARG A 14 -12.75 20.55 -9.73
CA ARG A 14 -11.54 21.10 -9.12
C ARG A 14 -10.46 20.02 -9.17
N LEU A 15 -9.55 20.11 -10.14
CA LEU A 15 -8.52 19.09 -10.34
C LEU A 15 -7.36 19.28 -9.35
N VAL A 16 -6.86 18.19 -8.81
CA VAL A 16 -5.62 18.09 -8.03
C VAL A 16 -4.66 17.24 -8.85
N THR A 17 -3.76 17.88 -9.60
CA THR A 17 -2.93 17.12 -10.55
C THR A 17 -1.75 16.43 -9.90
N LEU A 18 -1.21 17.01 -8.83
CA LEU A 18 0.08 16.64 -8.27
C LEU A 18 1.17 16.57 -9.36
N SER A 19 1.13 17.45 -10.37
CA SER A 19 2.06 17.40 -11.51
C SER A 19 3.50 17.73 -11.12
N ASP A 20 3.68 18.64 -10.16
CA ASP A 20 4.98 19.09 -9.68
C ASP A 20 5.43 18.33 -8.43
N ASP A 21 6.66 18.58 -7.96
CA ASP A 21 7.19 17.92 -6.76
C ASP A 21 6.67 18.50 -5.44
N ALA A 22 6.04 19.68 -5.48
CA ALA A 22 5.36 20.33 -4.35
C ALA A 22 4.07 21.01 -4.79
N GLY A 23 3.16 21.29 -3.86
CA GLY A 23 1.84 21.85 -4.09
C GLY A 23 0.83 20.83 -4.61
N TYR A 24 -0.46 21.18 -4.60
CA TYR A 24 -1.52 20.30 -5.10
C TYR A 24 -1.63 20.27 -6.65
N GLY A 25 -1.05 21.24 -7.35
CA GLY A 25 -1.26 21.41 -8.79
C GLY A 25 -2.75 21.65 -9.12
N LEU A 26 -3.37 22.63 -8.47
CA LEU A 26 -4.81 22.87 -8.62
C LEU A 26 -5.15 23.46 -9.99
N ILE A 27 -6.22 22.95 -10.60
CA ILE A 27 -6.90 23.59 -11.74
C ILE A 27 -8.37 23.75 -11.35
N ASP A 28 -8.78 24.99 -11.07
CA ASP A 28 -10.17 25.34 -10.79
C ASP A 28 -10.97 25.36 -12.11
N ASP A 29 -12.23 24.91 -12.06
CA ASP A 29 -13.08 24.67 -13.26
C ASP A 29 -12.33 23.90 -14.36
N GLY A 30 -11.60 22.87 -13.97
CA GLY A 30 -10.81 22.01 -14.84
C GLY A 30 -11.61 20.86 -15.46
N ALA A 31 -11.07 20.33 -16.54
CA ALA A 31 -11.55 19.16 -17.23
C ALA A 31 -10.38 18.24 -17.60
N LEU A 32 -10.66 16.95 -17.74
CA LEU A 32 -9.70 15.96 -18.21
C LEU A 32 -10.37 14.94 -19.12
N ALA A 33 -9.68 14.55 -20.19
CA ALA A 33 -10.17 13.58 -21.15
C ALA A 33 -9.23 12.38 -21.20
N CYS A 34 -9.82 11.19 -21.31
CA CYS A 34 -9.10 9.93 -21.35
C CYS A 34 -9.40 9.15 -22.63
N ARG A 35 -8.42 8.40 -23.12
CA ARG A 35 -8.57 7.48 -24.24
C ARG A 35 -7.63 6.30 -24.05
N GLU A 36 -8.13 5.10 -24.36
CA GLU A 36 -7.43 3.83 -24.15
C GLU A 36 -6.88 3.71 -22.72
N GLY A 37 -7.67 4.17 -21.75
CA GLY A 37 -7.30 4.12 -20.33
C GLY A 37 -6.20 5.08 -19.89
N ARG A 38 -5.81 6.06 -20.73
CA ARG A 38 -4.80 7.07 -20.44
C ARG A 38 -5.36 8.48 -20.52
N ILE A 39 -4.81 9.38 -19.73
CA ILE A 39 -5.12 10.82 -19.81
C ILE A 39 -4.51 11.37 -21.10
N VAL A 40 -5.34 11.92 -21.99
CA VAL A 40 -4.88 12.50 -23.27
C VAL A 40 -4.92 14.03 -23.27
N TRP A 41 -5.67 14.63 -22.36
CA TRP A 41 -5.75 16.08 -22.22
C TRP A 41 -6.21 16.47 -20.81
N ILE A 42 -5.69 17.58 -20.30
CA ILE A 42 -6.06 18.17 -19.02
C ILE A 42 -5.92 19.70 -19.10
N GLY A 43 -6.86 20.45 -18.55
CA GLY A 43 -6.84 21.91 -18.60
C GLY A 43 -8.17 22.55 -18.17
N PRO A 44 -8.37 23.86 -18.39
CA PRO A 44 -9.63 24.53 -18.07
C PRO A 44 -10.82 23.98 -18.88
N SER A 45 -11.98 23.77 -18.26
CA SER A 45 -13.18 23.19 -18.90
C SER A 45 -13.63 23.94 -20.15
N ALA A 46 -13.51 25.27 -20.14
CA ALA A 46 -13.81 26.11 -21.30
C ALA A 46 -12.93 25.80 -22.53
N GLN A 47 -11.75 25.21 -22.32
CA GLN A 47 -10.75 24.94 -23.35
C GLN A 47 -10.76 23.48 -23.86
N VAL A 48 -11.71 22.65 -23.43
CA VAL A 48 -11.82 21.26 -23.92
C VAL A 48 -11.90 21.26 -25.46
N PRO A 49 -10.96 20.59 -26.16
CA PRO A 49 -10.97 20.50 -27.61
C PRO A 49 -12.26 19.86 -28.13
N THR A 50 -12.84 20.37 -29.21
CA THR A 50 -14.10 19.88 -29.80
C THR A 50 -14.08 18.37 -30.06
N MET A 51 -12.94 17.85 -30.53
CA MET A 51 -12.74 16.42 -30.81
C MET A 51 -12.75 15.52 -29.57
N LEU A 52 -12.68 16.08 -28.36
CA LEU A 52 -12.71 15.35 -27.10
C LEU A 52 -14.07 15.46 -26.38
N ARG A 53 -15.02 16.26 -26.90
CA ARG A 53 -16.32 16.51 -26.26
C ARG A 53 -17.32 15.36 -26.43
N ASP A 54 -17.16 14.58 -27.50
CA ASP A 54 -17.99 13.42 -27.80
C ASP A 54 -17.34 12.16 -27.19
N ALA A 55 -17.21 12.11 -25.86
CA ALA A 55 -16.66 10.95 -25.14
C ALA A 55 -17.77 9.92 -24.86
N HIS A 56 -17.39 8.65 -24.72
CA HIS A 56 -18.35 7.59 -24.37
C HIS A 56 -19.04 7.85 -23.02
N GLU A 57 -18.29 8.32 -22.04
CA GLU A 57 -18.80 8.82 -20.77
C GLU A 57 -18.41 10.28 -20.58
N VAL A 58 -19.39 11.14 -20.28
CA VAL A 58 -19.18 12.53 -19.90
C VAL A 58 -19.78 12.73 -18.52
N HIS A 59 -18.96 13.19 -17.57
CA HIS A 59 -19.38 13.45 -16.20
C HIS A 59 -19.06 14.91 -15.84
N ASP A 60 -20.12 15.69 -15.66
CA ASP A 60 -20.05 17.03 -15.09
C ASP A 60 -19.85 16.92 -13.57
N CYS A 61 -18.66 17.26 -13.10
CA CYS A 61 -18.30 17.16 -11.70
C CYS A 61 -18.89 18.28 -10.83
N ALA A 62 -19.55 19.30 -11.40
CA ALA A 62 -20.25 20.35 -10.66
C ALA A 62 -19.42 21.00 -9.51
N GLY A 63 -18.13 21.19 -9.73
CA GLY A 63 -17.16 21.76 -8.78
C GLY A 63 -16.57 20.77 -7.77
N MET A 64 -16.89 19.47 -7.86
CA MET A 64 -16.30 18.41 -7.04
C MET A 64 -14.79 18.31 -7.26
N LEU A 65 -14.10 17.88 -6.21
CA LEU A 65 -12.67 17.63 -6.24
C LEU A 65 -12.38 16.35 -7.04
N VAL A 66 -11.35 16.39 -7.89
CA VAL A 66 -10.88 15.21 -8.64
C VAL A 66 -9.38 15.05 -8.41
N THR A 67 -8.97 13.84 -8.01
CA THR A 67 -7.57 13.49 -7.73
C THR A 67 -7.17 12.25 -8.55
N PRO A 68 -5.88 11.91 -8.63
CA PRO A 68 -5.50 10.52 -8.90
C PRO A 68 -6.21 9.62 -7.89
N ALA A 69 -6.66 8.45 -8.32
CA ALA A 69 -7.17 7.46 -7.38
C ALA A 69 -6.08 7.10 -6.35
N LEU A 70 -6.52 6.77 -5.14
CA LEU A 70 -5.62 6.42 -4.05
C LEU A 70 -4.95 5.07 -4.32
N ILE A 71 -3.79 4.89 -3.70
CA ILE A 71 -2.97 3.69 -3.77
C ILE A 71 -2.64 3.29 -2.34
N ASP A 72 -2.99 2.06 -1.97
CA ASP A 72 -2.56 1.47 -0.71
C ASP A 72 -1.34 0.58 -0.98
N CYS A 73 -0.15 1.07 -0.66
CA CYS A 73 1.12 0.43 -1.04
C CYS A 73 1.65 -0.59 -0.03
N HIS A 74 0.90 -0.86 1.05
CA HIS A 74 1.29 -1.80 2.08
C HIS A 74 0.04 -2.41 2.76
N THR A 75 -0.30 -3.66 2.44
CA THR A 75 -1.37 -4.38 3.14
C THR A 75 -1.09 -5.87 3.32
N HIS A 76 -1.77 -6.49 4.29
CA HIS A 76 -1.83 -7.94 4.48
C HIS A 76 -3.28 -8.39 4.39
N LEU A 77 -3.98 -8.06 3.29
CA LEU A 77 -5.43 -8.25 3.18
C LEU A 77 -5.90 -9.72 3.14
N VAL A 78 -5.03 -10.64 2.73
CA VAL A 78 -5.34 -12.07 2.64
C VAL A 78 -4.96 -12.75 3.94
N PHE A 79 -5.96 -13.07 4.76
CA PHE A 79 -5.79 -13.84 5.99
C PHE A 79 -7.12 -14.47 6.42
N GLY A 80 -7.03 -15.63 7.05
CA GLY A 80 -8.14 -16.31 7.70
C GLY A 80 -8.37 -15.81 9.13
N GLY A 81 -9.63 -15.89 9.59
CA GLY A 81 -10.02 -15.49 10.94
C GLY A 81 -9.90 -13.97 11.21
N ASP A 82 -9.87 -13.64 12.50
CA ASP A 82 -9.62 -12.30 13.03
C ASP A 82 -8.88 -12.38 14.37
N ARG A 83 -8.47 -11.23 14.93
CA ARG A 83 -7.85 -11.13 16.26
C ARG A 83 -8.62 -10.20 17.20
N ALA A 84 -9.93 -10.06 17.01
CA ALA A 84 -10.77 -9.21 17.84
C ALA A 84 -10.81 -9.69 19.30
N GLY A 85 -10.84 -11.02 19.52
CA GLY A 85 -10.76 -11.58 20.88
C GLY A 85 -9.43 -11.29 21.57
N GLU A 86 -8.31 -11.31 20.84
CA GLU A 86 -7.02 -10.91 21.41
C GLU A 86 -6.99 -9.41 21.76
N PHE A 87 -7.58 -8.57 20.90
CA PHE A 87 -7.73 -7.15 21.17
C PHE A 87 -8.52 -6.90 22.46
N GLU A 88 -9.65 -7.60 22.65
CA GLU A 88 -10.43 -7.55 23.90
C GLU A 88 -9.59 -7.98 25.11
N GLN A 89 -8.88 -9.11 25.03
CA GLN A 89 -8.02 -9.60 26.11
C GLN A 89 -6.94 -8.60 26.52
N ARG A 90 -6.29 -7.95 25.54
CA ARG A 90 -5.29 -6.90 25.81
C ARG A 90 -5.91 -5.72 26.55
N LEU A 91 -7.11 -5.28 26.15
CA LEU A 91 -7.82 -4.19 26.81
C LEU A 91 -8.28 -4.54 28.24
N LEU A 92 -8.53 -5.83 28.50
CA LEU A 92 -8.84 -6.35 29.83
C LEU A 92 -7.59 -6.62 30.69
N GLY A 93 -6.39 -6.31 30.19
CA GLY A 93 -5.14 -6.39 30.95
C GLY A 93 -4.46 -7.76 30.93
N VAL A 94 -4.86 -8.68 30.04
CA VAL A 94 -4.15 -9.96 29.88
C VAL A 94 -2.76 -9.69 29.28
N SER A 95 -1.73 -10.33 29.85
CA SER A 95 -0.35 -10.12 29.40
C SER A 95 -0.11 -10.67 28.00
N TYR A 96 0.81 -10.05 27.24
CA TYR A 96 1.20 -10.55 25.92
C TYR A 96 1.74 -11.99 25.99
N GLU A 97 2.46 -12.35 27.06
CA GLU A 97 2.98 -13.69 27.26
C GLU A 97 1.84 -14.72 27.43
N ASP A 98 0.79 -14.38 28.19
CA ASP A 98 -0.35 -15.27 28.38
C ASP A 98 -1.17 -15.43 27.10
N ILE A 99 -1.32 -14.35 26.32
CA ILE A 99 -1.95 -14.38 24.99
C ILE A 99 -1.15 -15.29 24.04
N ALA A 100 0.18 -15.16 24.01
CA ALA A 100 1.04 -15.99 23.19
C ALA A 100 0.98 -17.47 23.61
N ARG A 101 0.97 -17.77 24.93
CA ARG A 101 0.82 -19.13 25.47
C ARG A 101 -0.54 -19.76 25.11
N GLN A 102 -1.59 -18.95 24.96
CA GLN A 102 -2.90 -19.40 24.49
C GLN A 102 -2.96 -19.61 22.96
N GLY A 103 -1.85 -19.37 22.24
CA GLY A 103 -1.77 -19.50 20.79
C GLY A 103 -2.26 -18.25 20.04
N GLY A 104 -2.34 -17.10 20.71
CA GLY A 104 -2.58 -15.79 20.10
C GLY A 104 -1.37 -15.29 19.29
N GLY A 105 -1.37 -14.00 18.93
CA GLY A 105 -0.30 -13.44 18.12
C GLY A 105 -0.41 -13.80 16.64
N ILE A 106 0.69 -13.64 15.90
CA ILE A 106 0.77 -14.00 14.47
C ILE A 106 0.45 -15.48 14.22
N VAL A 107 0.77 -16.36 15.17
CA VAL A 107 0.53 -17.81 15.07
C VAL A 107 -0.97 -18.12 14.94
N SER A 108 -1.85 -17.33 15.56
CA SER A 108 -3.30 -17.47 15.40
C SER A 108 -3.73 -17.22 13.95
N SER A 109 -3.28 -16.11 13.36
CA SER A 109 -3.54 -15.78 11.96
C SER A 109 -2.95 -16.82 11.00
N VAL A 110 -1.74 -17.33 11.30
CA VAL A 110 -1.12 -18.40 10.50
C VAL A 110 -1.97 -19.66 10.50
N ARG A 111 -2.41 -20.12 11.68
CA ARG A 111 -3.25 -21.31 11.79
C ARG A 111 -4.57 -21.14 11.03
N ALA A 112 -5.24 -20.01 11.21
CA ALA A 112 -6.50 -19.73 10.55
C ALA A 112 -6.34 -19.64 9.02
N THR A 113 -5.23 -19.05 8.54
CA THR A 113 -4.94 -18.92 7.11
C THR A 113 -4.58 -20.26 6.48
N ARG A 114 -3.73 -21.09 7.11
CA ARG A 114 -3.40 -22.44 6.64
C ARG A 114 -4.65 -23.32 6.51
N ALA A 115 -5.56 -23.23 7.47
CA ALA A 115 -6.80 -24.02 7.51
C ALA A 115 -7.87 -23.57 6.50
N ALA A 116 -7.81 -22.33 6.02
CA ALA A 116 -8.79 -21.78 5.08
C ALA A 116 -8.53 -22.27 3.64
N SER A 117 -9.62 -22.53 2.92
CA SER A 117 -9.55 -22.77 1.47
C SER A 117 -9.23 -21.49 0.71
N GLU A 118 -8.76 -21.64 -0.52
CA GLU A 118 -8.47 -20.49 -1.40
C GLU A 118 -9.71 -19.60 -1.61
N ASP A 119 -10.88 -20.20 -1.86
CA ASP A 119 -12.12 -19.44 -2.07
C ASP A 119 -12.59 -18.73 -0.80
N ALA A 120 -12.45 -19.36 0.37
CA ALA A 120 -12.79 -18.70 1.65
C ALA A 120 -11.87 -17.50 1.93
N LEU A 121 -10.57 -17.63 1.63
CA LEU A 121 -9.63 -16.51 1.73
C LEU A 121 -9.96 -15.40 0.73
N LEU A 122 -10.38 -15.76 -0.49
CA LEU A 122 -10.80 -14.79 -1.50
C LEU A 122 -12.03 -14.01 -1.04
N ASP A 123 -13.08 -14.66 -0.54
CA ASP A 123 -14.30 -13.99 -0.08
C ASP A 123 -13.99 -12.97 1.03
N LEU A 124 -13.14 -13.36 2.00
CA LEU A 124 -12.69 -12.46 3.07
C LEU A 124 -11.86 -11.29 2.54
N ALA A 125 -10.92 -11.55 1.63
CA ALA A 125 -10.07 -10.52 1.04
C ALA A 125 -10.88 -9.54 0.18
N LEU A 126 -11.86 -10.02 -0.59
CA LEU A 126 -12.75 -9.19 -1.41
C LEU A 126 -13.57 -8.23 -0.56
N ALA A 127 -14.10 -8.68 0.58
CA ALA A 127 -14.85 -7.80 1.49
C ALA A 127 -13.98 -6.62 1.97
N ARG A 128 -12.73 -6.90 2.36
CA ARG A 128 -11.77 -5.88 2.83
C ARG A 128 -11.32 -4.95 1.70
N ALA A 129 -10.99 -5.51 0.52
CA ALA A 129 -10.58 -4.73 -0.64
C ALA A 129 -11.70 -3.82 -1.17
N ARG A 130 -12.97 -4.25 -1.10
CA ARG A 130 -14.12 -3.40 -1.46
C ARG A 130 -14.26 -2.19 -0.54
N ALA A 131 -13.95 -2.33 0.76
CA ALA A 131 -13.94 -1.19 1.68
C ALA A 131 -12.87 -0.15 1.29
N LEU A 132 -11.68 -0.61 0.92
CA LEU A 132 -10.62 0.27 0.42
C LEU A 132 -10.99 0.93 -0.92
N MET A 133 -11.63 0.20 -1.84
CA MET A 133 -12.14 0.77 -3.09
C MET A 133 -13.20 1.84 -2.86
N ALA A 134 -14.12 1.62 -1.91
CA ALA A 134 -15.13 2.61 -1.52
C ALA A 134 -14.51 3.88 -0.92
N ASP A 135 -13.28 3.78 -0.41
CA ASP A 135 -12.48 4.90 0.08
C ASP A 135 -11.52 5.48 -0.99
N GLY A 136 -11.70 5.09 -2.26
CA GLY A 136 -11.06 5.67 -3.44
C GLY A 136 -9.81 4.96 -3.94
N VAL A 137 -9.54 3.73 -3.50
CA VAL A 137 -8.34 2.97 -3.88
C VAL A 137 -8.51 2.23 -5.21
N ALA A 138 -7.61 2.47 -6.17
CA ALA A 138 -7.56 1.80 -7.48
C ALA A 138 -6.34 0.89 -7.68
N THR A 139 -5.34 1.00 -6.80
CA THR A 139 -4.16 0.12 -6.80
C THR A 139 -3.87 -0.33 -5.37
N LEU A 140 -3.74 -1.63 -5.17
CA LEU A 140 -3.41 -2.25 -3.89
C LEU A 140 -2.10 -3.01 -4.00
N GLU A 141 -1.31 -3.00 -2.93
CA GLU A 141 -0.33 -4.04 -2.66
C GLU A 141 -0.89 -5.02 -1.63
N ILE A 142 -0.68 -6.31 -1.85
CA ILE A 142 -1.10 -7.38 -0.95
C ILE A 142 0.08 -8.32 -0.72
N LYS A 143 0.45 -8.48 0.55
CA LYS A 143 1.52 -9.37 0.99
C LYS A 143 1.00 -10.76 1.34
N SER A 144 1.86 -11.77 1.19
CA SER A 144 1.69 -13.08 1.82
C SER A 144 2.19 -13.04 3.28
N GLY A 145 2.72 -14.12 3.84
CA GLY A 145 3.35 -14.10 5.17
C GLY A 145 2.48 -14.56 6.35
N TYR A 146 1.25 -15.02 6.09
CA TYR A 146 0.45 -15.79 7.06
C TYR A 146 0.37 -17.28 6.68
N GLY A 147 1.15 -17.74 5.71
CA GLY A 147 1.33 -19.16 5.42
C GLY A 147 2.54 -19.74 6.16
N LEU A 148 3.70 -19.09 6.01
CA LEU A 148 5.00 -19.55 6.51
C LEU A 148 5.37 -20.99 6.08
N GLU A 149 4.76 -21.45 4.99
CA GLU A 149 4.99 -22.75 4.34
C GLU A 149 4.61 -22.61 2.86
N LEU A 150 5.17 -23.46 2.00
CA LEU A 150 5.03 -23.34 0.55
C LEU A 150 3.57 -23.22 0.08
N ASP A 151 2.74 -24.21 0.38
CA ASP A 151 1.38 -24.29 -0.14
C ASP A 151 0.53 -23.09 0.25
N SER A 152 0.66 -22.64 1.50
CA SER A 152 -0.12 -21.53 2.04
C SER A 152 0.38 -20.17 1.54
N GLU A 153 1.70 -19.97 1.42
CA GLU A 153 2.26 -18.75 0.81
C GLU A 153 1.82 -18.60 -0.66
N LEU A 154 1.90 -19.68 -1.46
CA LEU A 154 1.44 -19.68 -2.84
C LEU A 154 -0.08 -19.42 -2.94
N ARG A 155 -0.87 -20.07 -2.08
CA ARG A 155 -2.33 -19.85 -2.02
C ARG A 155 -2.66 -18.39 -1.76
N MET A 156 -1.99 -17.74 -0.80
CA MET A 156 -2.22 -16.33 -0.51
C MET A 156 -1.92 -15.43 -1.72
N LEU A 157 -0.82 -15.67 -2.43
CA LEU A 157 -0.46 -14.89 -3.61
C LEU A 157 -1.45 -15.10 -4.76
N ARG A 158 -1.93 -16.35 -4.97
CA ARG A 158 -2.99 -16.64 -5.95
C ARG A 158 -4.29 -15.92 -5.61
N VAL A 159 -4.70 -15.92 -4.34
CA VAL A 159 -5.87 -15.14 -3.86
C VAL A 159 -5.66 -13.66 -4.15
N ALA A 160 -4.50 -13.10 -3.85
CA ALA A 160 -4.21 -11.69 -4.10
C ALA A 160 -4.33 -11.32 -5.58
N ARG A 161 -3.85 -12.18 -6.51
CA ARG A 161 -4.06 -12.00 -7.95
C ARG A 161 -5.56 -12.03 -8.32
N ARG A 162 -6.31 -13.01 -7.80
CA ARG A 162 -7.76 -13.14 -8.02
C ARG A 162 -8.54 -11.92 -7.50
N VAL A 163 -8.12 -11.28 -6.41
CA VAL A 163 -8.73 -10.02 -5.93
C VAL A 163 -8.67 -8.94 -7.02
N GLY A 164 -7.51 -8.75 -7.65
CA GLY A 164 -7.34 -7.78 -8.73
C GLY A 164 -8.20 -8.09 -9.95
N GLU A 165 -8.25 -9.38 -10.34
CA GLU A 165 -9.08 -9.86 -11.45
C GLU A 165 -10.57 -9.63 -11.22
N VAL A 166 -11.08 -10.01 -10.04
CA VAL A 166 -12.51 -9.91 -9.70
C VAL A 166 -12.97 -8.46 -9.55
N LEU A 167 -12.13 -7.59 -8.99
CA LEU A 167 -12.46 -6.19 -8.73
C LEU A 167 -12.11 -5.25 -9.89
N GLY A 168 -11.33 -5.71 -10.88
CA GLY A 168 -10.88 -4.88 -12.00
C GLY A 168 -9.89 -3.78 -11.60
N ILE A 169 -9.15 -3.98 -10.50
CA ILE A 169 -8.13 -3.04 -9.99
C ILE A 169 -6.73 -3.63 -10.13
N THR A 170 -5.70 -2.79 -10.02
CA THR A 170 -4.33 -3.30 -9.99
C THR A 170 -4.02 -3.87 -8.61
N VAL A 171 -3.58 -5.12 -8.52
CA VAL A 171 -3.00 -5.70 -7.31
C VAL A 171 -1.54 -6.06 -7.57
N LYS A 172 -0.63 -5.46 -6.81
CA LYS A 172 0.78 -5.85 -6.72
C LYS A 172 0.94 -6.87 -5.59
N THR A 173 1.60 -7.99 -5.86
CA THR A 173 1.77 -9.07 -4.88
C THR A 173 3.18 -9.08 -4.32
N THR A 174 3.28 -9.17 -3.00
CA THR A 174 4.56 -9.19 -2.31
C THR A 174 4.73 -10.49 -1.53
N PHE A 175 5.82 -11.20 -1.81
CA PHE A 175 6.17 -12.43 -1.09
C PHE A 175 6.83 -12.08 0.24
N LEU A 176 6.20 -12.48 1.35
CA LEU A 176 6.62 -12.17 2.72
C LEU A 176 6.72 -13.45 3.57
N ALA A 177 7.26 -14.56 3.05
CA ALA A 177 7.43 -15.75 3.89
C ALA A 177 8.37 -15.50 5.10
N ALA A 178 9.30 -14.55 4.97
CA ALA A 178 10.13 -14.06 6.07
C ALA A 178 9.38 -13.07 6.99
N HIS A 179 8.12 -13.36 7.35
CA HIS A 179 7.32 -12.56 8.30
C HIS A 179 7.57 -12.96 9.75
N ALA A 180 7.68 -14.26 10.01
CA ALA A 180 7.98 -14.83 11.31
C ALA A 180 8.57 -16.23 11.14
N VAL A 181 9.20 -16.74 12.21
CA VAL A 181 9.67 -18.12 12.24
C VAL A 181 8.47 -19.04 12.54
N PRO A 182 8.12 -19.99 11.64
CA PRO A 182 7.01 -20.89 11.89
C PRO A 182 7.33 -21.88 13.03
N PRO A 183 6.32 -22.44 13.73
CA PRO A 183 6.53 -23.34 14.87
C PRO A 183 7.43 -24.54 14.56
N GLU A 184 7.36 -25.08 13.34
CA GLU A 184 8.17 -26.20 12.88
C GLU A 184 9.67 -25.87 12.84
N PHE A 185 10.03 -24.59 12.78
CA PHE A 185 11.40 -24.07 12.77
C PHE A 185 11.77 -23.31 14.06
N ALA A 186 11.04 -23.52 15.17
CA ALA A 186 11.38 -22.89 16.45
C ALA A 186 12.84 -23.15 16.85
N GLY A 187 13.58 -22.08 17.13
CA GLY A 187 15.02 -22.13 17.43
C GLY A 187 15.94 -22.39 16.23
N ARG A 188 15.39 -22.44 15.00
CA ARG A 188 16.10 -22.78 13.75
C ARG A 188 15.80 -21.75 12.65
N ALA A 189 15.85 -20.46 13.01
CA ALA A 189 15.55 -19.37 12.08
C ALA A 189 16.43 -19.39 10.82
N ASP A 190 17.70 -19.75 10.94
CA ASP A 190 18.62 -19.83 9.79
C ASP A 190 18.28 -20.95 8.81
N ASP A 191 17.78 -22.09 9.30
CA ASP A 191 17.27 -23.20 8.48
C ASP A 191 15.99 -22.77 7.75
N TYR A 192 15.11 -22.01 8.43
CA TYR A 192 13.91 -21.47 7.81
C TYR A 192 14.26 -20.48 6.70
N ILE A 193 15.22 -19.58 6.94
CA ILE A 193 15.68 -18.63 5.91
C ILE A 193 16.32 -19.36 4.72
N ALA A 194 17.08 -20.43 4.96
CA ALA A 194 17.56 -21.28 3.87
C ALA A 194 16.39 -21.85 3.04
N HIS A 195 15.36 -22.39 3.71
CA HIS A 195 14.17 -22.91 3.04
C HIS A 195 13.39 -21.83 2.27
N VAL A 196 13.27 -20.62 2.83
CA VAL A 196 12.66 -19.46 2.15
C VAL A 196 13.41 -19.13 0.86
N CYS A 197 14.74 -19.01 0.93
CA CYS A 197 15.59 -18.62 -0.21
C CYS A 197 15.70 -19.73 -1.28
N GLU A 198 15.77 -20.99 -0.87
CA GLU A 198 16.11 -22.12 -1.75
C GLU A 198 14.87 -22.86 -2.26
N THR A 199 13.72 -22.73 -1.58
CA THR A 199 12.50 -23.46 -1.94
C THR A 199 11.30 -22.56 -2.17
N LEU A 200 10.88 -21.76 -1.17
CA LEU A 200 9.61 -21.03 -1.26
C LEU A 200 9.65 -19.91 -2.30
N LEU A 201 10.66 -19.06 -2.24
CA LEU A 201 10.77 -17.91 -3.15
C LEU A 201 10.96 -18.37 -4.62
N PRO A 202 11.86 -19.32 -4.95
CA PRO A 202 11.96 -19.84 -6.31
C PRO A 202 10.66 -20.44 -6.84
N ALA A 203 9.91 -21.19 -6.02
CA ALA A 203 8.63 -21.76 -6.41
C ALA A 203 7.57 -20.68 -6.69
N ALA A 204 7.45 -19.68 -5.82
CA ALA A 204 6.52 -18.56 -6.01
C ALA A 204 6.86 -17.73 -7.25
N HIS A 205 8.16 -17.51 -7.50
CA HIS A 205 8.64 -16.83 -8.70
C HIS A 205 8.35 -17.62 -9.98
N ALA A 206 8.55 -18.95 -9.97
CA ALA A 206 8.28 -19.81 -11.12
C ALA A 206 6.81 -19.81 -11.58
N GLU A 207 5.87 -19.54 -10.66
CA GLU A 207 4.45 -19.36 -10.98
C GLU A 207 4.07 -17.93 -11.41
N GLY A 208 5.02 -16.98 -11.45
CA GLY A 208 4.75 -15.58 -11.78
C GLY A 208 3.95 -14.83 -10.71
N LEU A 209 3.94 -15.33 -9.46
CA LEU A 209 3.11 -14.82 -8.38
C LEU A 209 3.72 -13.66 -7.60
N VAL A 210 4.97 -13.29 -7.86
CA VAL A 210 5.73 -12.34 -7.02
C VAL A 210 6.10 -11.09 -7.82
N ASP A 211 5.61 -9.92 -7.39
CA ASP A 211 6.05 -8.62 -7.91
C ASP A 211 7.21 -8.01 -7.12
N ALA A 212 7.30 -8.32 -5.82
CA ALA A 212 8.37 -7.88 -4.93
C ALA A 212 8.57 -8.87 -3.77
N VAL A 213 9.73 -8.84 -3.12
CA VAL A 213 10.06 -9.64 -1.94
C VAL A 213 10.19 -8.75 -0.70
N ASP A 214 9.67 -9.21 0.41
CA ASP A 214 9.65 -8.50 1.69
C ASP A 214 10.10 -9.41 2.84
N ALA A 215 10.46 -8.80 3.97
CA ALA A 215 10.87 -9.47 5.19
C ALA A 215 10.57 -8.60 6.42
N PHE A 216 10.43 -9.24 7.59
CA PHE A 216 10.34 -8.54 8.86
C PHE A 216 11.69 -8.49 9.56
N CYS A 217 12.42 -7.39 9.38
CA CYS A 217 13.73 -7.17 9.98
C CYS A 217 13.59 -6.47 11.33
N GLU A 218 13.56 -7.27 12.40
CA GLU A 218 13.32 -6.80 13.75
C GLU A 218 13.85 -7.83 14.77
N ARG A 219 14.09 -7.41 16.02
CA ARG A 219 14.55 -8.29 17.10
C ARG A 219 13.62 -9.48 17.37
N ILE A 220 12.33 -9.33 17.08
CA ILE A 220 11.31 -10.38 17.21
C ILE A 220 10.98 -11.09 15.89
N GLY A 221 11.64 -10.69 14.79
CA GLY A 221 11.51 -11.25 13.45
C GLY A 221 12.83 -11.89 13.01
N PHE A 222 13.44 -11.31 11.97
CA PHE A 222 14.72 -11.75 11.41
C PHE A 222 15.82 -10.70 11.58
N THR A 223 17.06 -11.15 11.70
CA THR A 223 18.22 -10.26 11.79
C THR A 223 18.56 -9.62 10.45
N PRO A 224 19.31 -8.50 10.42
CA PRO A 224 19.78 -7.91 9.16
C PRO A 224 20.54 -8.90 8.26
N GLN A 225 21.32 -9.81 8.86
CA GLN A 225 22.06 -10.83 8.12
C GLN A 225 21.14 -11.87 7.49
N GLN A 226 20.08 -12.27 8.18
CA GLN A 226 19.06 -13.17 7.65
C GLN A 226 18.25 -12.52 6.53
N THR A 227 17.83 -11.27 6.74
CA THR A 227 17.13 -10.46 5.73
C THR A 227 17.99 -10.27 4.48
N ALA A 228 19.29 -9.98 4.62
CA ALA A 228 20.20 -9.83 3.49
C ALA A 228 20.30 -11.11 2.63
N ARG A 229 20.17 -12.30 3.22
CA ARG A 229 20.12 -13.58 2.46
C ARG A 229 18.86 -13.68 1.61
N VAL A 230 17.71 -13.25 2.14
CA VAL A 230 16.44 -13.21 1.39
C VAL A 230 16.55 -12.22 0.23
N PHE A 231 17.11 -11.03 0.47
CA PHE A 231 17.31 -10.03 -0.58
C PHE A 231 18.31 -10.45 -1.64
N ALA A 232 19.37 -11.16 -1.28
CA ALA A 232 20.29 -11.76 -2.24
C ALA A 232 19.58 -12.78 -3.15
N ALA A 233 18.70 -13.62 -2.59
CA ALA A 233 17.89 -14.56 -3.37
C ALA A 233 16.89 -13.83 -4.30
N ALA A 234 16.22 -12.79 -3.81
CA ALA A 234 15.33 -11.95 -4.61
C ALA A 234 16.06 -11.29 -5.79
N ARG A 235 17.24 -10.69 -5.54
CA ARG A 235 18.09 -10.09 -6.57
C ARG A 235 18.53 -11.11 -7.61
N ALA A 236 18.88 -12.33 -7.21
CA ALA A 236 19.24 -13.40 -8.13
C ALA A 236 18.10 -13.80 -9.09
N LEU A 237 16.84 -13.57 -8.68
CA LEU A 237 15.64 -13.78 -9.48
C LEU A 237 15.15 -12.51 -10.20
N GLY A 238 15.89 -11.39 -10.10
CA GLY A 238 15.49 -10.12 -10.71
C GLY A 238 14.25 -9.47 -10.07
N LEU A 239 13.93 -9.83 -8.82
CA LEU A 239 12.79 -9.28 -8.09
C LEU A 239 13.23 -8.06 -7.25
N PRO A 240 12.47 -6.96 -7.26
CA PRO A 240 12.72 -5.85 -6.35
C PRO A 240 12.39 -6.24 -4.91
N VAL A 241 13.01 -5.54 -3.95
CA VAL A 241 12.81 -5.79 -2.52
C VAL A 241 12.17 -4.59 -1.82
N LYS A 242 11.50 -4.86 -0.72
CA LYS A 242 11.01 -3.89 0.28
C LYS A 242 11.17 -4.50 1.67
N LEU A 243 10.95 -3.71 2.73
CA LEU A 243 11.21 -4.19 4.09
C LEU A 243 10.29 -3.57 5.14
N HIS A 244 9.69 -4.40 6.00
CA HIS A 244 9.28 -3.98 7.34
C HIS A 244 10.53 -3.70 8.17
N ALA A 245 10.83 -2.41 8.36
CA ALA A 245 12.09 -1.93 8.89
C ALA A 245 11.88 -1.02 10.10
N ASP A 246 12.71 -1.23 11.11
CA ASP A 246 12.88 -0.34 12.26
C ASP A 246 11.58 0.03 13.00
N GLN A 247 10.62 -0.90 13.09
CA GLN A 247 9.31 -0.65 13.67
C GLN A 247 9.35 -0.53 15.19
N LEU A 248 10.01 -1.48 15.85
CA LEU A 248 10.07 -1.60 17.31
C LEU A 248 11.47 -1.28 17.83
N SER A 249 12.46 -1.35 16.95
CA SER A 249 13.81 -0.92 17.24
C SER A 249 14.65 -0.62 16.01
N ASP A 250 15.69 0.18 16.19
CA ASP A 250 16.68 0.41 15.15
C ASP A 250 17.47 -0.89 14.90
N SER A 251 17.23 -1.49 13.73
CA SER A 251 17.88 -2.72 13.27
C SER A 251 18.73 -2.46 12.03
N ASP A 252 19.05 -1.19 11.73
CA ASP A 252 19.62 -0.77 10.44
C ASP A 252 18.78 -1.20 9.22
N GLY A 253 17.48 -1.48 9.40
CA GLY A 253 16.62 -2.03 8.37
C GLY A 253 16.46 -1.08 7.18
N ALA A 254 16.24 0.22 7.47
CA ALA A 254 16.17 1.26 6.45
C ALA A 254 17.45 1.35 5.61
N ALA A 255 18.63 1.26 6.25
CA ALA A 255 19.91 1.27 5.56
C ALA A 255 20.10 -0.01 4.73
N LEU A 256 19.71 -1.17 5.27
CA LEU A 256 19.81 -2.46 4.60
C LEU A 256 19.00 -2.47 3.30
N VAL A 257 17.72 -2.14 3.35
CA VAL A 257 16.87 -2.16 2.15
C VAL A 257 17.33 -1.15 1.10
N ALA A 258 17.80 0.04 1.53
CA ALA A 258 18.39 1.03 0.64
C ALA A 258 19.65 0.49 -0.07
N SER A 259 20.54 -0.22 0.64
CA SER A 259 21.74 -0.84 0.03
C SER A 259 21.41 -1.91 -1.02
N PHE A 260 20.16 -2.39 -1.04
CA PHE A 260 19.66 -3.30 -2.05
C PHE A 260 18.93 -2.62 -3.22
N ASP A 261 18.93 -1.28 -3.29
CA ASP A 261 18.09 -0.47 -4.19
C ASP A 261 16.60 -0.80 -4.03
N GLY A 262 16.20 -1.13 -2.79
CA GLY A 262 14.84 -1.52 -2.47
C GLY A 262 13.83 -0.39 -2.64
N LEU A 263 12.59 -0.77 -2.98
CA LEU A 263 11.50 0.16 -3.27
C LEU A 263 11.10 1.00 -2.06
N SER A 264 11.02 0.36 -0.89
CA SER A 264 10.59 1.02 0.34
C SER A 264 11.14 0.39 1.61
N ALA A 265 11.26 1.22 2.64
CA ALA A 265 11.34 0.83 4.05
C ALA A 265 10.02 1.24 4.72
N ASP A 266 9.39 0.30 5.38
CA ASP A 266 8.02 0.43 5.90
C ASP A 266 8.08 0.40 7.44
N HIS A 267 7.17 1.13 8.12
CA HIS A 267 7.19 1.43 9.57
C HIS A 267 8.10 2.59 9.98
N VAL A 268 9.42 2.34 10.03
CA VAL A 268 10.49 3.35 10.19
C VAL A 268 10.44 4.23 11.45
N GLU A 269 9.74 3.82 12.52
CA GLU A 269 9.67 4.56 13.79
C GLU A 269 11.06 4.80 14.42
N TYR A 270 11.96 3.82 14.31
CA TYR A 270 13.28 3.85 14.92
C TYR A 270 14.44 4.05 13.94
N SER A 271 14.17 4.26 12.64
CA SER A 271 15.24 4.44 11.66
C SER A 271 16.20 5.56 12.05
N SER A 272 17.49 5.28 11.97
CA SER A 272 18.56 6.23 12.25
C SER A 272 18.71 7.26 11.12
N GLU A 273 19.35 8.39 11.41
CA GLU A 273 19.65 9.41 10.39
C GLU A 273 20.55 8.86 9.27
N ASP A 274 21.45 7.94 9.58
CA ASP A 274 22.28 7.28 8.57
C ASP A 274 21.41 6.38 7.67
N GLY A 275 20.43 5.67 8.23
CA GLY A 275 19.41 4.96 7.44
C GLY A 275 18.62 5.90 6.53
N VAL A 276 18.17 7.05 7.04
CA VAL A 276 17.47 8.08 6.26
C VAL A 276 18.33 8.58 5.09
N ARG A 277 19.62 8.86 5.32
CA ARG A 277 20.54 9.31 4.27
C ARG A 277 20.77 8.23 3.21
N MET A 278 20.86 6.97 3.62
CA MET A 278 20.95 5.84 2.69
C MET A 278 19.70 5.72 1.82
N MET A 279 18.52 5.82 2.41
CA MET A 279 17.26 5.84 1.66
C MET A 279 17.22 6.98 0.63
N ALA A 280 17.64 8.19 1.03
CA ALA A 280 17.71 9.33 0.11
C ALA A 280 18.67 9.07 -1.05
N ALA A 281 19.85 8.53 -0.78
CA ALA A 281 20.88 8.25 -1.78
C ALA A 281 20.45 7.18 -2.81
N HIS A 282 19.69 6.17 -2.37
CA HIS A 282 19.22 5.07 -3.22
C HIS A 282 17.79 5.26 -3.75
N GLY A 283 17.10 6.33 -3.31
CA GLY A 283 15.75 6.66 -3.76
C GLY A 283 14.64 5.77 -3.21
N SER A 284 14.89 5.06 -2.11
CA SER A 284 13.88 4.27 -1.38
C SER A 284 12.82 5.18 -0.77
N THR A 285 11.57 4.69 -0.72
CA THR A 285 10.44 5.41 -0.13
C THR A 285 10.27 5.02 1.34
N ALA A 286 10.00 5.98 2.23
CA ALA A 286 9.57 5.70 3.60
C ALA A 286 8.06 5.49 3.63
N VAL A 287 7.57 4.30 3.95
CA VAL A 287 6.12 4.01 4.05
C VAL A 287 5.69 4.11 5.51
N LEU A 288 4.92 5.15 5.81
CA LEU A 288 4.41 5.45 7.14
C LEU A 288 3.10 4.69 7.39
N LEU A 289 3.02 3.99 8.52
CA LEU A 289 1.91 3.07 8.86
C LEU A 289 1.19 3.51 10.14
N PRO A 290 0.44 4.64 10.08
CA PRO A 290 -0.12 5.28 11.27
C PRO A 290 -1.21 4.46 11.97
N GLY A 291 -1.85 3.53 11.26
CA GLY A 291 -2.81 2.61 11.86
C GLY A 291 -2.15 1.63 12.83
N ALA A 292 -0.98 1.08 12.47
CA ALA A 292 -0.22 0.20 13.35
C ALA A 292 0.29 0.95 14.58
N PHE A 293 0.86 2.14 14.36
CA PHE A 293 1.32 3.04 15.43
C PHE A 293 0.21 3.32 16.45
N LEU A 294 -1.02 3.63 15.98
CA LEU A 294 -2.18 3.89 16.84
C LEU A 294 -2.56 2.66 17.67
N CYS A 295 -2.77 1.51 17.01
CA CYS A 295 -3.28 0.31 17.65
C CYS A 295 -2.27 -0.34 18.60
N LEU A 296 -0.97 -0.20 18.31
CA LEU A 296 0.10 -0.61 19.22
C LEU A 296 0.35 0.38 20.36
N ARG A 297 -0.28 1.57 20.31
CA ARG A 297 -0.07 2.68 21.24
C ARG A 297 1.41 3.08 21.35
N GLU A 298 2.10 3.04 20.21
CA GLU A 298 3.48 3.45 20.12
C GLU A 298 3.60 4.96 20.40
N THR A 299 4.74 5.37 20.93
CA THR A 299 5.06 6.76 21.28
C THR A 299 6.26 7.28 20.49
N ARG A 300 7.08 6.38 19.93
CA ARG A 300 8.19 6.72 19.06
C ARG A 300 7.70 7.06 17.66
N VAL A 301 7.61 8.36 17.36
CA VAL A 301 7.25 8.85 16.03
C VAL A 301 8.42 8.62 15.04
N PRO A 302 8.15 8.20 13.79
CA PRO A 302 9.18 8.13 12.73
C PRO A 302 9.94 9.45 12.54
N PRO A 303 11.16 9.45 11.99
CA PRO A 303 12.00 10.64 11.86
C PRO A 303 11.55 11.56 10.70
N ILE A 304 10.31 12.06 10.76
CA ILE A 304 9.65 12.84 9.70
C ILE A 304 10.48 14.05 9.25
N GLU A 305 11.03 14.82 10.19
CA GLU A 305 11.86 15.99 9.86
C GLU A 305 13.16 15.60 9.13
N GLN A 306 13.71 14.42 9.42
CA GLN A 306 14.90 13.94 8.71
C GLN A 306 14.54 13.48 7.30
N PHE A 307 13.41 12.78 7.11
CA PHE A 307 12.91 12.44 5.77
C PHE A 307 12.71 13.69 4.92
N ARG A 308 12.08 14.74 5.48
CA ARG A 308 11.93 16.05 4.81
C ARG A 308 13.28 16.68 4.48
N ALA A 309 14.19 16.77 5.46
CA ALA A 309 15.48 17.42 5.29
C ALA A 309 16.36 16.74 4.22
N HIS A 310 16.25 15.42 4.09
CA HIS A 310 17.00 14.63 3.11
C HIS A 310 16.23 14.37 1.80
N GLY A 311 14.99 14.83 1.67
CA GLY A 311 14.17 14.63 0.47
C GLY A 311 13.75 13.18 0.23
N VAL A 312 13.61 12.38 1.30
CA VAL A 312 13.08 11.00 1.21
C VAL A 312 11.57 11.07 0.96
N PRO A 313 11.06 10.46 -0.13
CA PRO A 313 9.62 10.39 -0.37
C PRO A 313 8.92 9.64 0.77
N MET A 314 7.85 10.21 1.29
CA MET A 314 7.03 9.60 2.34
C MET A 314 5.70 9.13 1.75
N ALA A 315 5.46 7.82 1.77
CA ALA A 315 4.19 7.20 1.45
C ALA A 315 3.34 6.97 2.72
N VAL A 316 2.03 6.85 2.56
CA VAL A 316 1.10 6.52 3.65
C VAL A 316 0.26 5.34 3.19
N ALA A 317 0.16 4.32 4.04
CA ALA A 317 -0.61 3.10 3.77
C ALA A 317 -1.38 2.65 5.00
N THR A 318 -2.35 1.76 4.82
CA THR A 318 -3.20 1.30 5.92
C THR A 318 -2.50 0.30 6.84
N ASP A 319 -1.55 -0.47 6.30
CA ASP A 319 -1.08 -1.71 6.92
C ASP A 319 -2.24 -2.67 7.23
N ALA A 320 -3.30 -2.70 6.41
CA ALA A 320 -4.49 -3.49 6.70
C ALA A 320 -4.15 -4.95 7.01
N ASN A 321 -4.25 -5.34 8.29
CA ASN A 321 -3.83 -6.64 8.79
C ASN A 321 -4.62 -7.01 10.07
N PRO A 322 -4.72 -8.31 10.42
CA PRO A 322 -5.55 -8.74 11.56
C PRO A 322 -5.04 -8.28 12.92
N GLY A 323 -3.73 -8.02 13.06
CA GLY A 323 -3.05 -7.98 14.34
C GLY A 323 -2.70 -6.60 14.85
N THR A 324 -2.10 -5.78 14.00
CA THR A 324 -1.54 -4.48 14.37
C THR A 324 -2.27 -3.33 13.72
N SER A 325 -2.89 -3.51 12.55
CA SER A 325 -3.71 -2.45 11.94
C SER A 325 -4.96 -2.98 11.25
N PRO A 326 -6.07 -3.17 11.97
CA PRO A 326 -7.37 -3.48 11.38
C PRO A 326 -8.01 -2.23 10.73
N LEU A 327 -7.26 -1.54 9.87
CA LEU A 327 -7.61 -0.27 9.23
C LEU A 327 -7.99 -0.50 7.77
N LEU A 328 -9.24 -0.22 7.40
CA LEU A 328 -9.76 -0.41 6.03
C LEU A 328 -10.16 0.93 5.38
N SER A 329 -9.37 1.97 5.60
CA SER A 329 -9.56 3.30 4.98
C SER A 329 -8.22 4.02 4.84
N VAL A 330 -7.82 4.30 3.60
CA VAL A 330 -6.61 5.07 3.28
C VAL A 330 -6.80 6.54 3.67
N ARG A 331 -8.00 7.10 3.55
CA ARG A 331 -8.29 8.46 4.03
C ARG A 331 -8.11 8.58 5.54
N LEU A 332 -8.54 7.56 6.30
CA LEU A 332 -8.27 7.51 7.74
C LEU A 332 -6.76 7.33 8.02
N ALA A 333 -6.03 6.54 7.23
CA ALA A 333 -4.56 6.48 7.35
C ALA A 333 -3.92 7.86 7.10
N MET A 334 -4.35 8.59 6.06
CA MET A 334 -3.89 9.96 5.77
C MET A 334 -4.19 10.93 6.92
N ALA A 335 -5.40 10.89 7.47
CA ALA A 335 -5.79 11.70 8.62
C ALA A 335 -4.93 11.38 9.86
N LEU A 336 -4.71 10.10 10.13
CA LEU A 336 -3.86 9.65 11.23
C LEU A 336 -2.39 10.02 11.03
N ALA A 337 -1.87 10.02 9.80
CA ALA A 337 -0.53 10.53 9.50
C ALA A 337 -0.42 12.04 9.78
N CYS A 338 -1.46 12.82 9.43
CA CYS A 338 -1.51 14.24 9.80
C CYS A 338 -1.53 14.45 11.32
N ILE A 339 -2.34 13.69 12.04
CA ILE A 339 -2.56 13.86 13.49
C ILE A 339 -1.35 13.36 14.30
N GLN A 340 -0.86 12.17 14.00
CA GLN A 340 0.16 11.48 14.79
C GLN A 340 1.58 11.87 14.35
N PHE A 341 1.81 12.02 13.04
CA PHE A 341 3.15 12.24 12.47
C PHE A 341 3.36 13.67 11.96
N ARG A 342 2.35 14.55 12.08
CA ARG A 342 2.41 15.96 11.66
C ARG A 342 2.76 16.13 10.17
N LEU A 343 2.31 15.20 9.33
CA LEU A 343 2.26 15.43 7.90
C LEU A 343 1.23 16.52 7.60
N SER A 344 1.53 17.37 6.62
CA SER A 344 0.52 18.24 6.01
C SER A 344 -0.48 17.39 5.20
N PRO A 345 -1.72 17.86 4.98
CA PRO A 345 -2.65 17.15 4.10
C PRO A 345 -2.12 16.96 2.67
N GLU A 346 -1.20 17.82 2.22
CA GLU A 346 -0.55 17.67 0.92
C GLU A 346 0.42 16.49 0.91
N GLU A 347 1.29 16.40 1.92
CA GLU A 347 2.22 15.27 2.06
C GLU A 347 1.46 13.96 2.22
N SER A 348 0.37 13.93 2.99
CA SER A 348 -0.46 12.73 3.12
C SER A 348 -1.13 12.33 1.80
N LEU A 349 -1.65 13.29 1.02
CA LEU A 349 -2.26 12.99 -0.28
C LEU A 349 -1.21 12.51 -1.30
N ARG A 350 -0.03 13.15 -1.37
CA ARG A 350 1.11 12.64 -2.15
C ARG A 350 1.54 11.26 -1.68
N GLY A 351 1.50 11.06 -0.37
CA GLY A 351 1.79 9.80 0.30
C GLY A 351 0.92 8.64 -0.15
N ALA A 352 -0.38 8.90 -0.32
CA ALA A 352 -1.37 7.93 -0.79
C ALA A 352 -1.55 7.91 -2.33
N THR A 353 -0.74 8.64 -3.10
CA THR A 353 -0.82 8.70 -4.57
C THR A 353 0.57 8.51 -5.19
N CYS A 354 1.29 9.58 -5.52
CA CYS A 354 2.55 9.49 -6.26
C CYS A 354 3.69 8.81 -5.48
N HIS A 355 3.77 8.97 -4.16
CA HIS A 355 4.78 8.28 -3.35
C HIS A 355 4.41 6.81 -3.12
N ALA A 356 3.13 6.49 -2.93
CA ALA A 356 2.65 5.11 -2.91
C ALA A 356 2.90 4.40 -4.25
N ALA A 357 2.70 5.07 -5.40
CA ALA A 357 3.06 4.52 -6.71
C ALA A 357 4.56 4.20 -6.78
N ARG A 358 5.41 5.14 -6.32
CA ARG A 358 6.88 4.96 -6.26
C ARG A 358 7.28 3.78 -5.37
N ALA A 359 6.66 3.61 -4.20
CA ALA A 359 6.89 2.49 -3.28
C ALA A 359 6.54 1.12 -3.90
N LEU A 360 5.78 1.10 -5.00
CA LEU A 360 5.46 -0.10 -5.77
C LEU A 360 6.23 -0.23 -7.09
N GLY A 361 7.18 0.68 -7.36
CA GLY A 361 7.92 0.74 -8.62
C GLY A 361 7.05 1.15 -9.82
N LEU A 362 5.94 1.85 -9.58
CA LEU A 362 5.01 2.31 -10.61
C LEU A 362 5.25 3.80 -10.91
N SER A 363 5.47 4.12 -12.19
CA SER A 363 5.68 5.49 -12.68
C SER A 363 4.57 5.99 -13.61
N ASP A 364 3.62 5.13 -13.95
CA ASP A 364 2.57 5.39 -14.92
C ASP A 364 1.28 5.98 -14.29
N ARG A 365 1.26 6.22 -12.98
CA ARG A 365 0.08 6.65 -12.21
C ARG A 365 0.43 7.45 -10.95
N GLY A 366 -0.60 7.86 -10.22
CA GLY A 366 -0.47 8.62 -8.97
C GLY A 366 -0.39 10.13 -9.18
N ARG A 367 -0.51 10.61 -10.43
CA ARG A 367 -0.63 12.02 -10.80
C ARG A 367 -1.67 12.15 -11.93
N LEU A 368 -2.26 13.32 -12.12
CA LEU A 368 -3.12 13.61 -13.28
C LEU A 368 -2.29 14.36 -14.33
N VAL A 369 -1.52 13.60 -15.11
CA VAL A 369 -0.64 14.13 -16.15
C VAL A 369 -0.90 13.38 -17.46
N VAL A 370 -0.85 14.09 -18.59
CA VAL A 370 -1.03 13.50 -19.92
C VAL A 370 -0.06 12.33 -20.12
N GLY A 371 -0.58 11.21 -20.63
CA GLY A 371 0.14 9.96 -20.84
C GLY A 371 0.05 8.98 -19.66
N GLN A 372 -0.24 9.46 -18.45
CA GLN A 372 -0.48 8.59 -17.29
C GLN A 372 -1.79 7.81 -17.42
N ARG A 373 -1.83 6.69 -16.70
CA ARG A 373 -3.02 5.86 -16.55
C ARG A 373 -4.15 6.66 -15.90
N ALA A 374 -5.35 6.50 -16.43
CA ALA A 374 -6.56 7.18 -15.97
C ALA A 374 -7.20 6.42 -14.79
N ASP A 375 -6.48 6.34 -13.68
CA ASP A 375 -7.02 5.90 -12.38
C ASP A 375 -7.36 7.16 -11.57
N ILE A 376 -8.65 7.45 -11.40
CA ILE A 376 -9.16 8.76 -10.99
C ILE A 376 -10.24 8.60 -9.92
N ALA A 377 -10.20 9.44 -8.88
CA ALA A 377 -11.26 9.53 -7.87
C ALA A 377 -11.94 10.90 -7.92
N VAL A 378 -13.28 10.89 -7.93
CA VAL A 378 -14.14 12.07 -7.84
C VAL A 378 -14.71 12.11 -6.42
N TRP A 379 -14.59 13.25 -5.75
CA TRP A 379 -14.93 13.40 -4.34
C TRP A 379 -15.97 14.48 -4.11
N ARG A 380 -16.91 14.21 -3.19
CA ARG A 380 -17.84 15.18 -2.59
C ARG A 380 -17.12 16.14 -1.63
N ALA A 381 -16.07 16.79 -2.11
CA ALA A 381 -15.22 17.72 -1.39
C ALA A 381 -14.94 18.95 -2.26
N ARG A 382 -14.58 20.07 -1.63
CA ARG A 382 -14.27 21.35 -2.30
C ARG A 382 -12.78 21.70 -2.23
N GLN A 383 -12.06 21.19 -1.24
CA GLN A 383 -10.62 21.38 -1.09
C GLN A 383 -9.94 20.06 -0.73
N PRO A 384 -8.68 19.83 -1.19
CA PRO A 384 -8.00 18.56 -0.97
C PRO A 384 -7.76 18.23 0.51
N ALA A 385 -7.62 19.24 1.37
CA ALA A 385 -7.45 19.04 2.80
C ALA A 385 -8.63 18.30 3.47
N GLU A 386 -9.84 18.36 2.87
CA GLU A 386 -11.00 17.62 3.39
C GLU A 386 -10.81 16.10 3.35
N LEU A 387 -9.91 15.60 2.50
CA LEU A 387 -9.59 14.17 2.42
C LEU A 387 -8.87 13.65 3.66
N CYS A 388 -8.15 14.53 4.38
CA CYS A 388 -7.44 14.19 5.62
C CYS A 388 -8.16 14.72 6.88
N TYR A 389 -9.14 15.62 6.71
CA TYR A 389 -9.80 16.30 7.83
C TYR A 389 -10.98 15.51 8.38
N TRP A 390 -11.84 14.99 7.51
CA TRP A 390 -13.03 14.24 7.92
C TRP A 390 -12.61 12.83 8.38
N LEU A 391 -12.80 12.54 9.66
CA LEU A 391 -12.57 11.20 10.21
C LEU A 391 -13.77 10.30 9.89
N GLY A 392 -13.58 9.39 8.93
CA GLY A 392 -14.64 8.52 8.42
C GLY A 392 -15.64 9.24 7.51
N GLY A 393 -16.73 8.54 7.20
CA GLY A 393 -17.77 9.00 6.28
C GLY A 393 -17.44 8.80 4.80
N ASP A 394 -18.47 8.91 3.96
CA ASP A 394 -18.38 8.63 2.53
C ASP A 394 -18.19 9.93 1.74
N LEU A 395 -16.96 10.14 1.23
CA LEU A 395 -16.67 11.28 0.34
C LEU A 395 -16.48 10.88 -1.12
N LEU A 396 -16.31 9.61 -1.44
CA LEU A 396 -16.13 9.17 -2.83
C LEU A 396 -17.46 9.26 -3.58
N GLU A 397 -17.48 9.98 -4.70
CA GLU A 397 -18.62 10.03 -5.63
C GLU A 397 -18.47 9.00 -6.76
N GLY A 398 -17.24 8.81 -7.23
CA GLY A 398 -16.95 7.86 -8.29
C GLY A 398 -15.49 7.50 -8.35
N LEU A 399 -15.23 6.22 -8.57
CA LEU A 399 -13.90 5.70 -8.86
C LEU A 399 -13.83 5.26 -10.32
N TYR A 400 -12.83 5.74 -11.03
CA TYR A 400 -12.52 5.33 -12.38
C TYR A 400 -11.19 4.58 -12.37
N VAL A 401 -11.18 3.37 -12.94
CA VAL A 401 -9.97 2.57 -13.12
C VAL A 401 -9.78 2.36 -14.61
N ASN A 402 -8.62 2.75 -15.13
CA ASN A 402 -8.34 2.70 -16.57
C ASN A 402 -9.45 3.39 -17.40
N ALA A 403 -9.86 4.59 -16.97
CA ALA A 403 -10.95 5.39 -17.55
C ALA A 403 -12.35 4.77 -17.55
N ARG A 404 -12.59 3.69 -16.79
CA ARG A 404 -13.92 3.05 -16.65
C ARG A 404 -14.42 3.15 -15.22
N ARG A 405 -15.69 3.48 -15.03
CA ARG A 405 -16.31 3.56 -13.70
C ARG A 405 -16.29 2.18 -13.02
N ALA A 406 -15.71 2.12 -11.82
CA ALA A 406 -15.50 0.90 -11.02
C ALA A 406 -16.25 0.92 -9.68
N HIS A 407 -16.57 2.11 -9.15
CA HIS A 407 -17.38 2.33 -7.95
C HIS A 407 -18.26 3.57 -8.15
#